data_AF-A0A975MJ50-F1
#
_entry.id   AF-A0A975MJ50-F1
#
_cell.length_a   1.000
_cell.length_b   1.000
_cell.length_c   1.000
_cell.angle_alpha   90.00
_cell.angle_beta   90.00
_cell.angle_gamma   90.00
#
_symmetry.space_group_name_H-M   'P 1'
#
loop_
_entity.id
_entity.type
_entity.pdbx_description
1 polymer ?
#
loop_
_entity_poly.entity_id
_entity_poly.type
_entity_poly.pdbx_seq_one_letter_code
_entity_poly.pdbx_strand_id
1 'polypeptide(L)'
;MPDMTSHPTGREFLKKALEVAKTAVVAEKMEADGTLDDNGGHLLNPHVGALTQIVNEYKPDGTPVIVDDVVRDIDTIVRQVRYTGWNDTQEGDRTVRKELRLVLNKYRLPPTGPLFDNAYAYISENY
;
A
#
# COMPACT_ATOMS: atom_id res chain seq x y z
N MET A 1 33.25 13.67 -7.75
CA MET A 1 32.13 13.08 -8.50
C MET A 1 31.36 12.20 -7.52
N PRO A 2 30.09 12.48 -7.21
CA PRO A 2 29.31 11.64 -6.30
C PRO A 2 28.84 10.36 -7.02
N ASP A 3 28.88 9.25 -6.30
CA ASP A 3 28.58 7.88 -6.72
C ASP A 3 27.14 7.73 -7.26
N MET A 4 27.01 7.21 -8.49
CA MET A 4 25.75 7.06 -9.22
C MET A 4 25.05 5.70 -8.97
N THR A 5 25.40 4.97 -7.92
CA THR A 5 24.81 3.65 -7.63
C THR A 5 24.27 3.48 -6.21
N SER A 6 23.71 4.55 -5.62
CA SER A 6 22.80 4.36 -4.49
C SER A 6 21.56 3.61 -4.95
N HIS A 7 21.62 2.29 -4.89
CA HIS A 7 20.43 1.45 -4.91
C HIS A 7 19.52 1.98 -3.80
N PRO A 8 18.27 2.36 -4.09
CA PRO A 8 17.37 2.84 -3.06
C PRO A 8 17.31 1.78 -1.97
N THR A 9 17.58 2.17 -0.72
CA THR A 9 17.44 1.23 0.40
C THR A 9 16.03 0.65 0.38
N GLY A 10 15.81 -0.60 0.83
CA GLY A 10 14.49 -1.25 0.75
C GLY A 10 13.34 -0.40 1.33
N ARG A 11 13.64 0.49 2.28
CA ARG A 11 12.68 1.48 2.83
C ARG A 11 12.28 2.58 1.84
N GLU A 12 13.23 3.08 1.04
CA GLU A 12 12.95 4.09 0.01
C GLU A 12 12.19 3.48 -1.16
N PHE A 13 12.54 2.26 -1.54
CA PHE A 13 11.75 1.52 -2.52
C PHE A 13 10.30 1.34 -2.04
N LEU A 14 10.10 0.89 -0.80
CA LEU A 14 8.76 0.70 -0.24
C LEU A 14 7.94 1.99 -0.21
N LYS A 15 8.55 3.13 0.15
CA LYS A 15 7.86 4.43 0.10
C LYS A 15 7.37 4.77 -1.31
N LYS A 16 8.24 4.62 -2.31
CA LYS A 16 7.88 4.89 -3.71
C LYS A 16 6.81 3.92 -4.22
N ALA A 17 6.91 2.64 -3.88
CA ALA A 17 5.92 1.64 -4.25
C ALA A 17 4.54 1.98 -3.69
N LEU A 18 4.46 2.45 -2.43
CA LEU A 18 3.22 2.91 -1.82
C LEU A 18 2.62 4.14 -2.51
N GLU A 19 3.46 5.10 -2.92
CA GLU A 19 3.01 6.27 -3.67
C GLU A 19 2.41 5.89 -5.03
N VAL A 20 3.11 5.02 -5.77
CA VAL A 20 2.64 4.53 -7.07
C VAL A 20 1.34 3.73 -6.91
N ALA A 21 1.27 2.86 -5.90
CA ALA A 21 0.09 2.04 -5.62
C ALA A 21 -1.14 2.90 -5.29
N LYS A 22 -0.94 3.96 -4.51
CA LYS A 22 -1.98 4.95 -4.26
C LYS A 22 -2.45 5.61 -5.55
N THR A 23 -1.54 6.12 -6.37
CA THR A 23 -1.90 6.80 -7.63
C THR A 23 -2.65 5.88 -8.60
N ALA A 24 -2.24 4.62 -8.71
CA ALA A 24 -2.94 3.62 -9.53
C ALA A 24 -4.38 3.41 -9.07
N VAL A 25 -4.59 3.21 -7.76
CA VAL A 25 -5.92 2.99 -7.18
C VAL A 25 -6.83 4.21 -7.35
N VAL A 26 -6.29 5.42 -7.20
CA VAL A 26 -7.06 6.67 -7.43
C VAL A 26 -7.45 6.80 -8.90
N ALA A 27 -6.52 6.52 -9.82
CA ALA A 27 -6.81 6.57 -11.26
C ALA A 27 -7.92 5.57 -11.63
N GLU A 28 -7.81 4.32 -11.17
CA GLU A 28 -8.85 3.30 -11.39
C GLU A 28 -10.23 3.74 -10.87
N LYS A 29 -10.28 4.35 -9.68
CA LYS A 29 -11.54 4.84 -9.10
C LYS A 29 -12.16 5.97 -9.91
N MET A 30 -11.34 6.88 -10.43
CA MET A 30 -11.81 7.95 -11.31
C MET A 30 -12.37 7.41 -12.64
N GLU A 31 -11.83 6.30 -13.15
CA GLU A 31 -12.35 5.64 -14.35
C GLU A 31 -13.64 4.85 -14.07
N ALA A 32 -13.74 4.22 -12.89
CA ALA A 32 -14.92 3.48 -12.45
C ALA A 32 -16.13 4.39 -12.14
N ASP A 33 -15.91 5.59 -11.60
CA ASP A 33 -16.95 6.61 -11.36
C ASP A 33 -17.70 7.04 -12.64
N GLY A 34 -17.07 6.89 -13.81
CA GLY A 34 -17.70 7.16 -15.12
C GLY A 34 -18.60 6.04 -15.66
N THR A 35 -18.53 4.82 -15.11
CA THR A 35 -19.26 3.65 -15.61
C THR A 35 -19.84 2.86 -14.45
N LEU A 36 -21.14 3.04 -14.20
CA LEU A 36 -21.94 2.24 -13.26
C LEU A 36 -22.02 0.78 -13.74
N ASP A 37 -20.94 0.02 -13.67
CA ASP A 37 -21.00 -1.43 -13.78
C ASP A 37 -20.55 -2.05 -12.45
N ASP A 38 -21.54 -2.59 -11.75
CA ASP A 38 -21.47 -3.32 -10.48
C ASP A 38 -20.60 -4.60 -10.56
N ASN A 39 -19.89 -4.84 -11.68
CA ASN A 39 -18.93 -5.93 -11.87
C ASN A 39 -17.59 -5.52 -12.52
N GLY A 40 -17.32 -4.24 -12.78
CA GLY A 40 -16.36 -3.85 -13.83
C GLY A 40 -15.02 -3.28 -13.38
N GLY A 41 -13.93 -4.02 -13.62
CA GLY A 41 -12.64 -3.42 -13.99
C GLY A 41 -11.64 -3.16 -12.86
N HIS A 42 -11.33 -4.17 -12.05
CA HIS A 42 -10.08 -4.11 -11.27
C HIS A 42 -8.93 -4.29 -12.28
N LEU A 43 -8.19 -3.21 -12.63
CA LEU A 43 -6.94 -3.30 -13.40
C LEU A 43 -5.88 -4.10 -12.61
N LEU A 44 -6.11 -4.26 -11.31
CA LEU A 44 -5.33 -5.05 -10.37
C LEU A 44 -6.06 -6.37 -10.10
N ASN A 45 -5.32 -7.44 -9.85
CA ASN A 45 -5.98 -8.70 -9.49
C ASN A 45 -6.76 -8.49 -8.17
N PRO A 46 -8.09 -8.71 -8.07
CA PRO A 46 -8.80 -8.48 -6.80
C PRO A 46 -8.28 -9.40 -5.67
N HIS A 47 -7.59 -10.48 -6.04
CA HIS A 47 -6.93 -11.41 -5.14
C HIS A 47 -5.46 -11.07 -4.80
N VAL A 48 -4.85 -10.08 -5.44
CA VAL A 48 -3.46 -9.62 -5.24
C VAL A 48 -3.47 -8.10 -5.10
N GLY A 49 -3.18 -7.56 -3.92
CA GLY A 49 -3.31 -6.12 -3.71
C GLY A 49 -2.37 -5.32 -4.64
N ALA A 50 -2.77 -4.09 -4.98
CA ALA A 50 -2.04 -3.22 -5.92
C ALA A 50 -0.57 -3.11 -5.55
N LEU A 51 -0.30 -2.98 -4.26
CA LEU A 51 1.04 -2.85 -3.70
C LEU A 51 1.87 -4.11 -3.96
N THR A 52 1.30 -5.30 -3.75
CA THR A 52 1.95 -6.58 -4.09
C THR A 52 2.28 -6.67 -5.57
N GLN A 53 1.40 -6.21 -6.45
CA GLN A 53 1.62 -6.24 -7.90
C GLN A 53 2.76 -5.31 -8.31
N ILE A 54 2.77 -4.07 -7.81
CA ILE A 54 3.82 -3.08 -8.07
C ILE A 54 5.17 -3.54 -7.54
N VAL A 55 5.21 -4.09 -6.32
CA VAL A 55 6.47 -4.57 -5.76
C VAL A 55 7.00 -5.76 -6.55
N ASN A 56 6.17 -6.69 -6.98
CA ASN A 56 6.63 -7.80 -7.80
C ASN A 56 7.16 -7.38 -9.17
N GLU A 57 6.58 -6.33 -9.77
CA GLU A 57 6.97 -5.87 -11.10
C GLU A 57 8.21 -4.96 -11.08
N TYR A 58 8.33 -4.09 -10.07
CA TYR A 58 9.36 -3.04 -10.05
C TYR A 58 10.46 -3.25 -9.01
N LYS A 59 10.44 -4.34 -8.22
CA LYS A 59 11.50 -4.58 -7.23
C LYS A 59 12.86 -4.76 -7.91
N PRO A 60 13.87 -3.93 -7.58
CA PRO A 60 15.22 -4.16 -8.09
C PRO A 60 15.82 -5.43 -7.50
N ASP A 61 16.71 -6.09 -8.26
CA ASP A 61 17.52 -7.20 -7.78
C ASP A 61 18.32 -6.78 -6.52
N GLY A 62 18.25 -7.63 -5.48
CA GLY A 62 18.86 -7.34 -4.18
C GLY A 62 17.96 -6.59 -3.18
N THR A 63 16.69 -6.31 -3.54
CA THR A 63 15.70 -5.85 -2.56
C THR A 63 15.54 -6.89 -1.44
N PRO A 64 15.62 -6.50 -0.16
CA PRO A 64 15.52 -7.48 0.92
C PRO A 64 14.13 -8.11 0.96
N VAL A 65 14.07 -9.43 1.21
CA VAL A 65 12.82 -10.23 1.30
C VAL A 65 11.76 -9.58 2.21
N ILE A 66 12.21 -8.84 3.23
CA ILE A 66 11.35 -8.08 4.15
C ILE A 66 10.36 -7.15 3.44
N VAL A 67 10.67 -6.68 2.23
CA VAL A 67 9.78 -5.80 1.46
C VAL A 67 8.52 -6.54 1.02
N ASP A 68 8.67 -7.78 0.53
CA ASP A 68 7.55 -8.62 0.10
C ASP A 68 6.62 -8.95 1.30
N ASP A 69 7.22 -9.27 2.46
CA ASP A 69 6.49 -9.57 3.70
C ASP A 69 5.72 -8.34 4.24
N VAL A 70 6.33 -7.16 4.23
CA VAL A 70 5.68 -5.91 4.66
C VAL A 70 4.48 -5.59 3.78
N VAL A 71 4.66 -5.71 2.47
CA VAL A 71 3.62 -5.43 1.46
C VAL A 71 2.43 -6.37 1.64
N ARG A 72 2.70 -7.66 1.84
CA ARG A 72 1.66 -8.66 2.09
C ARG A 72 0.87 -8.37 3.37
N ASP A 73 1.53 -7.94 4.45
CA ASP A 73 0.85 -7.57 5.69
C ASP A 73 0.01 -6.29 5.53
N ILE A 74 0.48 -5.29 4.76
CA ILE A 74 -0.30 -4.08 4.45
C ILE A 74 -1.54 -4.43 3.61
N ASP A 75 -1.39 -5.25 2.56
CA ASP A 75 -2.52 -5.69 1.74
C ASP A 75 -3.52 -6.55 2.53
N THR A 76 -3.06 -7.24 3.58
CA THR A 76 -3.96 -7.95 4.50
C THR A 76 -4.84 -6.98 5.29
N ILE A 77 -4.30 -5.85 5.75
CA ILE A 77 -5.10 -4.80 6.40
C ILE A 77 -6.18 -4.30 5.44
N VAL A 78 -5.80 -3.97 4.19
CA VAL A 78 -6.75 -3.50 3.15
C VAL A 78 -7.92 -4.47 3.00
N ARG A 79 -7.65 -5.77 2.86
CA ARG A 79 -8.68 -6.80 2.69
C ARG A 79 -9.62 -6.91 3.90
N GLN A 80 -9.09 -6.74 5.11
CA GLN A 80 -9.88 -6.81 6.33
C GLN A 80 -10.87 -5.64 6.45
N VAL A 81 -10.50 -4.47 5.91
CA VAL A 81 -11.28 -3.24 6.12
C VAL A 81 -12.06 -2.76 4.90
N ARG A 82 -11.79 -3.31 3.70
CA ARG A 82 -12.43 -2.91 2.43
C ARG A 82 -13.96 -2.88 2.47
N TYR A 83 -14.60 -3.77 3.24
CA TYR A 83 -16.07 -3.88 3.30
C TYR A 83 -16.69 -3.42 4.62
N THR A 84 -15.92 -2.81 5.52
CA THR A 84 -16.39 -2.49 6.88
C THR A 84 -16.81 -1.03 7.07
N GLY A 85 -16.60 -0.16 6.07
CA GLY A 85 -16.85 1.28 6.23
C GLY A 85 -15.94 1.93 7.27
N TRP A 86 -14.75 1.37 7.51
CA TRP A 86 -13.90 1.74 8.64
C TRP A 86 -13.54 3.23 8.70
N ASN A 87 -13.45 3.89 7.55
CA ASN A 87 -13.09 5.31 7.45
C ASN A 87 -14.26 6.26 7.81
N ASP A 88 -15.48 5.74 7.99
CA ASP A 88 -16.65 6.52 8.41
C ASP A 88 -16.71 6.72 9.93
N THR A 89 -15.96 5.88 10.69
CA THR A 89 -15.98 5.90 12.17
C THR A 89 -14.61 6.20 12.75
N GLN A 90 -14.58 6.95 13.85
CA GLN A 90 -13.34 7.22 14.59
C GLN A 90 -12.70 5.94 15.14
N GLU A 91 -13.51 4.94 15.50
CA GLU A 91 -13.03 3.65 16.00
C GLU A 91 -12.37 2.82 14.90
N GLY A 92 -12.93 2.81 13.69
CA GLY A 92 -12.35 2.15 12.52
C GLY A 92 -11.02 2.79 12.12
N ASP A 93 -10.97 4.13 12.00
CA ASP A 93 -9.74 4.89 11.75
C ASP A 93 -8.63 4.53 12.77
N ARG A 94 -8.99 4.54 14.06
CA ARG A 94 -8.03 4.23 15.13
C ARG A 94 -7.53 2.79 15.06
N THR A 95 -8.39 1.86 14.68
CA THR A 95 -8.05 0.44 14.51
C THR A 95 -7.06 0.25 13.37
N VAL A 96 -7.32 0.82 12.19
CA VAL A 96 -6.40 0.73 11.03
C VAL A 96 -5.05 1.34 11.34
N ARG A 97 -5.03 2.53 11.97
CA ARG A 97 -3.76 3.16 12.39
C ARG A 97 -2.99 2.30 13.37
N LYS A 98 -3.67 1.61 14.29
CA LYS A 98 -3.04 0.69 15.25
C LYS A 98 -2.44 -0.53 14.54
N GLU A 99 -3.20 -1.20 13.68
CA GLU A 99 -2.74 -2.37 12.94
C GLU A 99 -1.55 -2.02 12.03
N LEU A 100 -1.62 -0.89 11.32
CA LEU A 100 -0.51 -0.42 10.48
C LEU A 100 0.76 -0.16 11.31
N ARG A 101 0.64 0.43 12.52
CA ARG A 101 1.79 0.59 13.43
C ARG A 101 2.37 -0.75 13.86
N LEU A 102 1.53 -1.77 14.11
CA LEU A 102 1.98 -3.11 14.49
C LEU A 102 2.76 -3.77 13.35
N VAL A 103 2.25 -3.68 12.12
CA VAL A 103 2.93 -4.18 10.92
C VAL A 103 4.29 -3.52 10.75
N LEU A 104 4.37 -2.18 10.76
CA LEU A 104 5.66 -1.49 10.59
C LEU A 104 6.66 -1.84 11.71
N ASN A 105 6.19 -1.92 12.96
CA ASN A 105 7.05 -2.30 14.09
C ASN A 105 7.58 -3.74 13.98
N LYS A 106 6.77 -4.69 13.49
CA LYS A 106 7.18 -6.10 13.23
C LYS A 106 8.43 -6.15 12.35
N TYR A 107 8.55 -5.23 11.39
CA TYR A 107 9.66 -5.16 10.44
C TYR A 107 10.73 -4.11 10.79
N ARG A 108 10.71 -3.56 12.00
CA ARG A 108 11.62 -2.48 12.44
C ARG A 108 11.56 -1.24 11.54
N LEU A 109 10.42 -1.01 10.89
CA LEU A 109 10.14 0.17 10.10
C LEU A 109 9.57 1.29 11.00
N PRO A 110 9.81 2.56 10.67
CA PRO A 110 9.29 3.68 11.46
C PRO A 110 7.75 3.65 11.44
N PRO A 111 7.08 3.55 12.61
CA PRO A 111 5.62 3.48 12.70
C PRO A 111 4.93 4.85 12.55
N THR A 112 5.69 5.89 12.20
CA THR A 112 5.24 7.28 12.03
C THR A 112 6.06 7.96 10.94
N GLY A 113 5.53 9.05 10.40
CA GLY A 113 6.17 9.82 9.33
C GLY A 113 5.88 9.23 7.94
N PRO A 114 6.64 9.63 6.91
CA PRO A 114 6.19 9.52 5.52
C PRO A 114 5.90 8.10 5.04
N LEU A 115 6.59 7.09 5.60
CA LEU A 115 6.28 5.69 5.27
C LEU A 115 4.91 5.27 5.81
N PHE A 116 4.62 5.64 7.06
CA PHE A 116 3.32 5.40 7.69
C PHE A 116 2.22 6.17 6.95
N ASP A 117 2.46 7.45 6.65
CA ASP A 117 1.48 8.31 5.99
C ASP A 117 1.12 7.78 4.59
N ASN A 118 2.10 7.33 3.81
CA ASN A 118 1.87 6.73 2.50
C ASN A 118 1.12 5.40 2.58
N ALA A 119 1.47 4.54 3.55
CA ALA A 119 0.78 3.27 3.76
C ALA A 119 -0.67 3.48 4.21
N TYR A 120 -0.90 4.42 5.14
CA TYR A 120 -2.23 4.78 5.60
C TYR A 120 -3.09 5.34 4.46
N ALA A 121 -2.52 6.23 3.65
CA ALA A 121 -3.20 6.78 2.48
C ALA A 121 -3.56 5.68 1.48
N TYR A 122 -2.65 4.77 1.16
CA TYR A 122 -2.93 3.63 0.27
C TYR A 122 -4.09 2.76 0.78
N ILE A 123 -4.16 2.51 2.10
CA ILE A 123 -5.26 1.74 2.70
C ILE A 123 -6.58 2.50 2.60
N SER A 124 -6.56 3.83 2.84
CA SER A 124 -7.74 4.70 2.73
C SER A 124 -8.30 4.76 1.32
N GLU A 125 -7.44 4.85 0.30
CA GLU A 125 -7.90 4.94 -1.10
C GLU A 125 -8.43 3.60 -1.64
N ASN A 126 -8.15 2.47 -0.98
CA ASN A 126 -8.64 1.15 -1.39
C ASN A 126 -10.06 0.81 -0.89
N TYR A 127 -10.72 1.77 -0.24
CA TYR A 127 -12.13 1.73 0.15
C TYR A 127 -12.99 2.32 -0.97
#